data_AF-V5GL38-F1
#
_entry.id   AF-V5GL38-F1
#
_cell.length_a   1.000
_cell.length_b   1.000
_cell.length_c   1.000
_cell.angle_alpha   90.00
_cell.angle_beta   90.00
_cell.angle_gamma   90.00
#
_symmetry.space_group_name_H-M   'P 1'
#
loop_
_entity.id
_entity.type
_entity.pdbx_description
1 polymer ?
#
loop_
_entity_poly.entity_id
_entity_poly.type
_entity_poly.pdbx_seq_one_letter_code
_entity_poly.pdbx_strand_id
1 'polypeptide(L)'
;MQSCVGVDASSMGSVWKRLQRVNKRAAKFQFTVSYHQLSIDFTSKWQPHKLLVVWSRRSRRVTSTPMTWEPTLQNPYKGLVVWPVPENHQVAVTLFKDPRTNELEDKDWSFIIEDVPPTGKKRQLAIAHVNMRKYASVESTQT
;
A
#
# COMPACT_ATOMS: atom_id res chain seq x y z
N MET A 1 -47.28 -7.08 -1.82
CA MET A 1 -46.06 -6.82 -1.02
C MET A 1 -45.16 -8.03 -1.11
N GLN A 2 -44.18 -8.01 -2.03
CA GLN A 2 -43.09 -8.99 -2.09
C GLN A 2 -41.81 -8.23 -1.78
N SER A 3 -41.24 -8.46 -0.61
CA SER A 3 -39.92 -7.97 -0.25
C SER A 3 -38.91 -9.10 -0.43
N CYS A 4 -38.07 -8.97 -1.45
CA CYS A 4 -36.92 -9.83 -1.69
C CYS A 4 -35.90 -9.54 -0.58
N VAL A 5 -35.65 -10.51 0.30
CA VAL A 5 -34.55 -10.42 1.27
C VAL A 5 -33.25 -10.68 0.50
N GLY A 6 -32.49 -9.61 0.26
CA GLY A 6 -31.17 -9.70 -0.35
C GLY A 6 -30.23 -10.47 0.57
N VAL A 7 -29.83 -11.67 0.17
CA VAL A 7 -28.76 -12.41 0.84
C VAL A 7 -27.44 -11.71 0.51
N ASP A 8 -26.80 -11.15 1.54
CA ASP A 8 -25.52 -10.48 1.44
C ASP A 8 -24.42 -11.42 0.89
N ALA A 9 -24.07 -11.23 -0.38
CA ALA A 9 -23.00 -11.95 -1.07
C ALA A 9 -21.60 -11.77 -0.43
N SER A 10 -21.46 -10.81 0.49
CA SER A 10 -20.23 -10.52 1.24
C SER A 10 -19.86 -11.61 2.26
N SER A 11 -20.84 -12.30 2.85
CA SER A 11 -20.63 -13.36 3.85
C SER A 11 -20.12 -14.67 3.21
N MET A 12 -20.75 -15.10 2.12
CA MET A 12 -20.36 -16.30 1.35
C MET A 12 -18.93 -16.21 0.80
N GLY A 13 -18.53 -15.05 0.30
CA GLY A 13 -17.16 -14.83 -0.18
C GLY A 13 -16.08 -14.93 0.91
N SER A 14 -16.44 -14.68 2.17
CA SER A 14 -15.52 -14.79 3.32
C SER A 14 -15.30 -16.24 3.73
N VAL A 15 -16.36 -17.04 3.85
CA VAL A 15 -16.29 -18.47 4.20
C VAL A 15 -15.58 -19.27 3.12
N TRP A 16 -15.93 -19.05 1.84
CA TRP A 16 -15.25 -19.71 0.71
C TRP A 16 -13.75 -19.39 0.66
N LYS A 17 -13.35 -18.14 0.90
CA LYS A 17 -11.93 -17.75 1.03
C LYS A 17 -11.24 -18.39 2.23
N ARG A 18 -11.96 -18.70 3.31
CA ARG A 18 -11.41 -19.44 4.46
C ARG A 18 -11.21 -20.91 4.10
N LEU A 19 -12.16 -21.52 3.39
CA LEU A 19 -12.05 -22.89 2.91
C LEU A 19 -10.95 -23.07 1.85
N GLN A 20 -10.73 -22.08 0.96
CA GLN A 20 -9.59 -22.08 0.03
C GLN A 20 -8.20 -22.05 0.69
N ARG A 21 -8.13 -21.79 2.00
CA ARG A 21 -6.88 -21.87 2.77
C ARG A 21 -6.61 -23.26 3.34
N VAL A 22 -7.62 -24.14 3.36
CA VAL A 22 -7.44 -25.52 3.81
C VAL A 22 -6.36 -26.13 2.92
N ASN A 23 -5.28 -26.63 3.54
CA ASN A 23 -4.04 -27.14 2.92
C ASN A 23 -2.95 -26.12 2.51
N LYS A 24 -3.14 -24.80 2.68
CA LYS A 24 -2.07 -23.82 2.42
C LYS A 24 -1.18 -23.60 3.63
N ARG A 25 0.13 -23.48 3.41
CA ARG A 25 1.09 -23.17 4.48
C ARG A 25 1.18 -21.67 4.66
N ALA A 26 0.97 -21.17 5.87
CA ALA A 26 1.11 -19.74 6.18
C ALA A 26 2.56 -19.41 6.56
N ALA A 27 3.13 -18.37 5.96
CA ALA A 27 4.44 -17.83 6.31
C ALA A 27 4.30 -16.34 6.65
N LYS A 28 4.91 -15.90 7.76
CA LYS A 28 4.86 -14.52 8.23
C LYS A 28 6.18 -13.83 7.88
N PHE A 29 6.08 -12.73 7.15
CA PHE A 29 7.20 -11.88 6.73
C PHE A 29 7.14 -10.54 7.47
N GLN A 30 8.29 -9.97 7.78
CA GLN A 30 8.40 -8.58 8.20
C GLN A 30 8.88 -7.76 7.02
N PHE A 31 8.01 -6.88 6.51
CA PHE A 31 8.37 -5.96 5.44
C PHE A 31 8.72 -4.61 6.01
N THR A 32 9.80 -4.01 5.51
CA THR A 32 10.19 -2.63 5.77
C THR A 32 10.02 -1.83 4.48
N VAL A 33 9.33 -0.71 4.54
CA VAL A 33 9.26 0.29 3.47
C VAL A 33 10.09 1.49 3.90
N SER A 34 11.00 1.93 3.05
CA SER A 34 11.94 3.02 3.30
C SER A 34 11.76 4.12 2.26
N TYR A 35 11.31 5.31 2.68
CA TYR A 35 11.10 6.44 1.78
C TYR A 35 12.41 7.21 1.57
N HIS A 36 12.79 7.40 0.31
CA HIS A 36 14.03 8.12 -0.05
C HIS A 36 13.72 9.39 -0.83
N GLN A 37 12.85 9.27 -1.84
CA GLN A 37 12.50 10.37 -2.72
C GLN A 37 11.08 10.21 -3.26
N LEU A 38 10.38 11.32 -3.43
CA LEU A 38 9.09 11.41 -4.12
C LEU A 38 9.14 12.59 -5.09
N SER A 39 8.95 12.32 -6.37
CA SER A 39 8.75 13.35 -7.40
C SER A 39 7.27 13.46 -7.75
N ILE A 40 6.76 14.68 -7.87
CA ILE A 40 5.38 14.93 -8.27
C ILE A 40 5.32 16.01 -9.35
N ASP A 41 4.53 15.76 -10.39
CA ASP A 41 4.22 16.76 -11.41
C ASP A 41 2.81 17.31 -11.14
N PHE A 42 2.64 18.63 -11.28
CA PHE A 42 1.37 19.32 -11.09
C PHE A 42 1.18 20.40 -12.16
N THR A 43 0.24 21.32 -11.97
CA THR A 43 -0.14 22.30 -13.01
C THR A 43 -0.05 23.73 -12.49
N SER A 44 -0.07 24.72 -13.38
CA SER A 44 -0.09 26.13 -12.98
C SER A 44 -1.32 26.54 -12.17
N LYS A 45 -2.43 25.81 -12.31
CA LYS A 45 -3.68 26.09 -11.60
C LYS A 45 -3.77 25.42 -10.24
N TRP A 46 -2.93 24.42 -10.00
CA TRP A 46 -3.01 23.62 -8.79
C TRP A 46 -1.68 22.98 -8.43
N GLN A 47 -1.29 23.15 -7.17
CA GLN A 47 -0.13 22.49 -6.54
C GLN A 47 -0.52 21.88 -5.18
N PRO A 48 0.15 20.80 -4.74
CA PRO A 48 -0.06 20.22 -3.42
C PRO A 48 0.52 21.11 -2.31
N HIS A 49 0.02 20.98 -1.08
CA HIS A 49 0.57 21.69 0.07
C HIS A 49 1.67 20.89 0.77
N LYS A 50 1.30 19.76 1.36
CA LYS A 50 2.24 18.77 1.94
C LYS A 50 1.87 17.40 1.43
N LEU A 51 2.86 16.52 1.30
CA LEU A 51 2.68 15.19 0.75
C LEU A 51 2.81 14.13 1.83
N LEU A 52 1.99 13.09 1.71
CA LEU A 52 1.98 11.90 2.53
C LEU A 52 2.11 10.67 1.66
N VAL A 53 2.90 9.70 2.12
CA VAL A 53 2.85 8.33 1.61
C VAL A 53 2.02 7.49 2.57
N VAL A 54 0.97 6.89 2.03
CA VAL A 54 0.05 6.02 2.77
C VAL A 54 0.07 4.67 2.12
N TRP A 55 0.09 3.60 2.90
CA TRP A 55 -0.06 2.27 2.34
C TRP A 55 -1.04 1.47 3.17
N SER A 56 -1.97 0.83 2.48
CA SER A 56 -3.12 0.21 3.11
C SER A 56 -3.52 -1.10 2.45
N ARG A 57 -4.12 -1.95 3.27
CA ARG A 57 -4.76 -3.19 2.83
C ARG A 57 -5.83 -3.57 3.83
N ARG A 58 -7.10 -3.55 3.40
CA ARG A 58 -8.27 -3.76 4.26
C ARG A 58 -8.26 -2.75 5.42
N SER A 59 -8.38 -3.21 6.67
CA SER A 59 -8.36 -2.37 7.87
C SER A 59 -6.98 -1.87 8.27
N ARG A 60 -5.90 -2.35 7.64
CA ARG A 60 -4.54 -1.92 7.96
C ARG A 60 -4.17 -0.71 7.12
N ARG A 61 -3.67 0.34 7.76
CA ARG A 61 -3.19 1.57 7.13
C ARG A 61 -1.94 2.03 7.86
N VAL A 62 -0.92 2.37 7.10
CA VAL A 62 0.33 2.97 7.57
C VAL A 62 0.48 4.30 6.86
N THR A 63 1.04 5.30 7.54
CA THR A 63 1.11 6.68 7.05
C THR A 63 2.43 7.28 7.45
N SER A 64 3.11 7.91 6.48
CA SER A 64 4.34 8.65 6.71
C SER A 64 4.11 9.93 7.49
N THR A 65 5.19 10.61 7.83
CA THR A 65 5.14 12.01 8.25
C THR A 65 4.80 12.89 7.03
N PRO A 66 3.95 13.94 7.16
CA PRO A 66 3.71 14.88 6.08
C PRO A 66 4.97 15.68 5.75
N MET A 67 5.35 15.71 4.47
CA MET A 67 6.57 16.38 4.00
C MET A 67 6.25 17.58 3.12
N THR A 68 7.07 18.61 3.21
CA THR A 68 7.11 19.70 2.21
C THR A 68 7.87 19.22 0.98
N TRP A 69 7.60 19.85 -0.16
CA TRP A 69 8.27 19.59 -1.43
C TRP A 69 8.91 20.90 -1.92
N GLU A 70 9.98 20.78 -2.67
CA GLU A 70 10.68 21.90 -3.30
C GLU A 70 10.52 21.83 -4.82
N PRO A 71 10.31 22.97 -5.53
CA PRO A 71 10.24 22.98 -6.98
C PRO A 71 11.59 22.62 -7.60
N THR A 72 11.57 22.00 -8.77
CA THR A 72 12.80 21.76 -9.54
C THR A 72 13.23 22.98 -10.35
N LEU A 73 14.54 23.17 -10.53
CA LEU A 73 15.10 24.30 -11.28
C LEU A 73 14.65 24.31 -12.76
N GLN A 74 14.43 23.14 -13.34
CA GLN A 74 14.06 22.98 -14.75
C GLN A 74 12.55 23.13 -14.99
N ASN A 75 11.72 22.77 -14.01
CA ASN A 75 10.27 22.80 -14.13
C ASN A 75 9.62 23.24 -12.80
N PRO A 76 9.02 24.45 -12.75
CA PRO A 76 8.34 24.93 -11.54
C PRO A 76 7.08 24.12 -11.19
N TYR A 77 6.56 23.33 -12.14
CA TYR A 77 5.42 22.43 -11.93
C TYR A 77 5.82 21.00 -11.57
N LYS A 78 7.08 20.81 -11.17
CA LYS A 78 7.60 19.55 -10.65
C LYS A 78 8.17 19.80 -9.27
N GLY A 79 7.63 19.08 -8.30
CA GLY A 79 8.05 19.10 -6.91
C GLY A 79 8.87 17.86 -6.54
N LEU A 80 9.82 18.04 -5.64
CA LEU A 80 10.65 16.96 -5.10
C LEU A 80 10.59 16.96 -3.58
N VAL A 81 10.31 15.79 -3.00
CA VAL A 81 10.54 15.50 -1.59
C VAL A 81 11.75 14.58 -1.51
N VAL A 82 12.72 14.93 -0.67
CA VAL A 82 13.89 14.10 -0.36
C VAL A 82 13.89 13.85 1.13
N TRP A 83 14.05 12.61 1.56
CA TRP A 83 14.27 12.24 2.95
C TRP A 83 15.78 12.10 3.19
N PRO A 84 16.45 13.06 3.87
CA PRO A 84 17.89 12.97 4.12
C PRO A 84 18.26 11.74 4.94
N VAL A 85 17.37 11.37 5.86
CA VAL A 85 17.36 10.09 6.57
C VAL A 85 16.10 9.35 6.15
N PRO A 86 16.21 8.15 5.56
CA PRO A 86 15.03 7.41 5.11
C PRO A 86 14.04 7.17 6.24
N GLU A 87 12.79 7.52 6.00
CA GLU A 87 11.71 7.20 6.92
C GLU A 87 11.28 5.75 6.69
N ASN A 88 11.41 4.93 7.74
CA ASN A 88 11.17 3.49 7.69
C ASN A 88 9.88 3.11 8.41
N HIS A 89 9.03 2.34 7.75
CA HIS A 89 7.83 1.76 8.34
C HIS A 89 7.81 0.25 8.15
N GLN A 90 7.46 -0.48 9.21
CA GLN A 90 7.42 -1.94 9.21
C GLN A 90 6.02 -2.51 9.30
N VAL A 91 5.80 -3.65 8.64
CA VAL A 91 4.54 -4.35 8.68
C VAL A 91 4.71 -5.86 8.61
N ALA A 92 4.09 -6.57 9.55
CA ALA A 92 4.04 -8.03 9.49
C ALA A 92 2.99 -8.49 8.48
N VAL A 93 3.34 -9.32 7.50
CA VAL A 93 2.42 -9.81 6.46
C VAL A 93 2.49 -11.32 6.38
N THR A 94 1.33 -11.97 6.47
CA THR A 94 1.21 -13.43 6.29
C THR A 94 0.89 -13.76 4.83
N LEU A 95 1.87 -14.28 4.08
CA LEU A 95 1.67 -14.86 2.76
C LEU A 95 1.29 -16.34 2.90
N PHE A 96 0.40 -16.83 2.06
CA PHE A 96 0.06 -18.25 2.01
C PHE A 96 0.83 -18.88 0.87
N LYS A 97 1.31 -20.10 1.08
CA LYS A 97 2.08 -20.88 0.13
C LYS A 97 1.22 -22.01 -0.41
N ASP A 98 1.15 -22.13 -1.72
CA ASP A 98 0.49 -23.24 -2.40
C ASP A 98 1.32 -24.51 -2.20
N PRO A 99 0.75 -25.59 -1.62
CA PRO A 99 1.49 -26.83 -1.39
C PRO A 99 1.87 -27.57 -2.68
N ARG A 100 1.20 -27.31 -3.81
CA ARG A 100 1.44 -28.00 -5.09
C ARG A 100 2.53 -27.32 -5.90
N THR A 101 2.52 -25.99 -5.97
CA THR A 101 3.49 -25.21 -6.77
C THR A 101 4.66 -24.70 -5.94
N ASN A 102 4.59 -24.79 -4.62
CA ASN A 102 5.56 -24.22 -3.69
C ASN A 102 5.65 -22.68 -3.75
N GLU A 103 4.73 -22.03 -4.46
CA GLU A 103 4.72 -20.57 -4.66
C GLU A 103 3.93 -19.83 -3.59
N LEU A 104 4.34 -18.60 -3.28
CA LEU A 104 3.59 -17.69 -2.43
C LEU A 104 2.44 -17.05 -3.21
N GLU A 105 1.28 -16.88 -2.57
CA GLU A 105 0.15 -16.18 -3.15
C GLU A 105 0.39 -14.68 -3.29
N ASP A 106 -0.17 -14.12 -4.36
CA ASP A 106 -0.23 -12.68 -4.57
C ASP A 106 -0.94 -11.98 -3.42
N LYS A 107 -0.37 -10.85 -3.01
CA LYS A 107 -0.94 -10.03 -1.94
C LYS A 107 -0.63 -8.57 -2.15
N ASP A 108 -1.55 -7.89 -2.81
CA ASP A 108 -1.42 -6.47 -3.10
C ASP A 108 -1.70 -5.59 -1.87
N TRP A 109 -0.87 -4.56 -1.73
CA TRP A 109 -1.06 -3.38 -0.91
C TRP A 109 -1.21 -2.16 -1.81
N SER A 110 -2.08 -1.23 -1.43
CA SER A 110 -2.24 0.04 -2.12
C SER A 110 -1.30 1.07 -1.50
N PHE A 111 -0.37 1.60 -2.28
CA PHE A 111 0.47 2.74 -1.95
C PHE A 111 -0.16 4.00 -2.56
N ILE A 112 -0.38 5.01 -1.74
CA ILE A 112 -1.22 6.15 -2.03
C ILE A 112 -0.41 7.40 -1.69
N ILE A 113 -0.36 8.34 -2.62
CA ILE A 113 0.16 9.68 -2.36
C ILE A 113 -1.03 10.56 -2.01
N GLU A 114 -0.99 11.18 -0.84
CA GLU A 114 -2.03 12.12 -0.37
C GLU A 114 -1.45 13.53 -0.28
N ASP A 115 -2.23 14.52 -0.73
CA ASP A 115 -2.06 15.93 -0.38
C ASP A 115 -2.70 16.19 0.98
N VAL A 116 -2.04 17.01 1.80
CA VAL A 116 -2.53 17.49 3.08
C VAL A 116 -2.71 19.01 2.98
N PRO A 117 -3.89 19.49 2.57
CA PRO A 117 -4.17 20.91 2.50
C PRO A 117 -4.18 21.55 3.90
N PRO A 118 -4.01 22.88 4.00
CA PRO A 118 -4.15 23.61 5.27
C PRO A 118 -5.54 23.45 5.91
N THR A 119 -6.57 23.15 5.11
CA THR A 119 -7.94 22.89 5.57
C THR A 119 -8.09 21.55 6.30
N GLY A 120 -7.06 20.69 6.28
CA GLY A 120 -7.03 19.40 6.98
C GLY A 120 -7.69 18.24 6.26
N LYS A 121 -8.57 18.48 5.28
CA LYS A 121 -9.19 17.40 4.48
C LYS A 121 -8.19 16.86 3.46
N LYS A 122 -7.56 15.73 3.78
CA LYS A 122 -6.62 15.03 2.91
C LYS A 122 -7.26 14.62 1.59
N ARG A 123 -6.48 14.67 0.51
CA ARG A 123 -6.92 14.27 -0.83
C ARG A 123 -5.90 13.30 -1.43
N GLN A 124 -6.38 12.16 -1.91
CA GLN A 124 -5.57 11.24 -2.70
C GLN A 124 -5.21 11.85 -4.05
N LEU A 125 -3.92 11.81 -4.41
CA LEU A 125 -3.38 12.28 -5.67
C LEU A 125 -3.06 11.13 -6.63
N ALA A 126 -2.49 10.05 -6.11
CA ALA A 126 -2.08 8.90 -6.90
C ALA A 126 -2.17 7.61 -6.08
N ILE A 127 -2.28 6.48 -6.79
CA ILE A 127 -2.28 5.14 -6.19
C ILE A 127 -1.49 4.17 -7.07
N ALA A 128 -0.70 3.32 -6.43
CA ALA A 128 -0.02 2.19 -7.03
C ALA A 128 -0.29 0.93 -6.21
N HIS A 129 -0.36 -0.23 -6.88
CA HIS A 129 -0.53 -1.52 -6.22
C HIS A 129 0.78 -2.27 -6.22
N VAL A 130 1.23 -2.66 -5.02
CA VAL A 130 2.49 -3.39 -4.82
C VAL A 130 2.14 -4.79 -4.32
N ASN A 131 2.47 -5.79 -5.12
CA ASN A 131 2.31 -7.19 -4.76
C ASN A 131 3.46 -7.62 -3.84
N MET A 132 3.16 -7.83 -2.55
CA MET A 132 4.15 -8.18 -1.54
C MET A 132 4.83 -9.54 -1.81
N ARG A 133 4.20 -10.44 -2.57
CA ARG A 133 4.79 -11.72 -2.99
C ARG A 133 6.14 -11.50 -3.70
N LYS A 134 6.23 -10.47 -4.54
CA LYS A 134 7.42 -10.18 -5.35
C LYS A 134 8.65 -9.81 -4.52
N TYR A 135 8.46 -9.53 -3.23
CA TYR A 135 9.49 -9.10 -2.30
C TYR A 135 9.70 -10.09 -1.14
N ALA A 136 9.20 -11.32 -1.28
CA ALA A 136 9.38 -12.40 -0.31
C ALA A 136 9.97 -13.65 -0.99
N SER A 137 10.98 -14.25 -0.37
CA SER A 137 11.51 -15.56 -0.76
C SER A 137 11.03 -16.65 0.21
N VAL A 138 10.94 -17.86 -0.30
CA VAL A 138 10.60 -19.07 0.49
C VAL A 138 11.87 -19.75 1.00
N GLU A 139 13.00 -19.48 0.35
CA GLU A 139 14.32 -19.98 0.75
C GLU A 139 14.80 -19.19 1.96
N SER A 140 14.99 -19.90 3.07
CA SER A 140 15.67 -19.37 4.25
C SER A 140 17.11 -19.08 3.88
N THR A 141 17.53 -17.82 3.91
CA THR A 141 18.93 -17.39 3.71
C THR A 141 19.83 -17.72 4.92
N GLN A 142 19.39 -18.62 5.80
CA GLN A 142 20.18 -19.07 6.95
C GLN A 142 21.07 -20.22 6.46
N THR A 143 22.29 -19.88 6.06
CA THR A 143 23.45 -20.78 6.03
C THR A 143 24.26 -20.61 7.30
#